data_AF-A2FSK3-F1
#
_entry.id   AF-A2FSK3-F1
#
_cell.length_a   1.000
_cell.length_b   1.000
_cell.length_c   1.000
_cell.angle_alpha   90.00
_cell.angle_beta   90.00
_cell.angle_gamma   90.00
#
_symmetry.space_group_name_H-M   'P 1'
#
loop_
_entity.id
_entity.type
_entity.pdbx_description
1 polymer ?
#
loop_
_entity_poly.entity_id
_entity_poly.type
_entity_poly.pdbx_seq_one_letter_code
_entity_poly.pdbx_strand_id
1 'polypeptide(L)'
;MVLIQLNNQILQRINNYQALDKVILSINNVEITLTKSFAVAISQTFYSQYLLDNNIAKIDILTDIKSPETYNVLKDILQYNKTDIECDETILKDLFHIGITLEMHELTNLYKMHVIDKMKIDNNNCVDLLEFYYDISSQENIIECIKYISSHFYEIDSNKLKLISNKLGTDILQQIFSSNELVFKDEDSLANFVISLTKENEKLYSLIENIHFEFCNEQIIKSMKDIVDSNNYQCVVNSLSDSLLRSRNPKSSDRILIKANNYFESGNVCFIYRIRLS
;
A
#
# COMPACT_ATOMS: atom_id res chain seq x y z
N MET A 1 3.87 1.67 -25.21
CA MET A 1 3.64 0.21 -25.34
C MET A 1 4.98 -0.49 -25.37
N VAL A 2 5.13 -1.55 -24.60
CA VAL A 2 6.32 -2.40 -24.51
C VAL A 2 5.93 -3.79 -25.02
N LEU A 3 6.74 -4.36 -25.89
CA LEU A 3 6.60 -5.75 -26.30
C LEU A 3 7.25 -6.64 -25.23
N ILE A 4 6.48 -7.56 -24.67
CA ILE A 4 6.91 -8.46 -23.60
C ILE A 4 6.89 -9.90 -24.10
N GLN A 5 8.01 -10.59 -23.88
CA GLN A 5 8.16 -12.01 -24.17
C GLN A 5 7.85 -12.86 -22.93
N LEU A 6 6.78 -13.65 -23.00
CA LEU A 6 6.34 -14.58 -21.98
C LEU A 6 7.12 -15.91 -22.10
N ASN A 7 8.31 -15.95 -21.51
CA ASN A 7 9.12 -17.17 -21.46
C ASN A 7 8.80 -18.03 -20.22
N ASN A 8 7.58 -18.57 -20.15
CA ASN A 8 7.22 -19.57 -19.13
C ASN A 8 6.95 -20.94 -19.77
N GLN A 9 7.97 -21.79 -19.77
CA GLN A 9 7.89 -23.14 -20.35
C GLN A 9 6.85 -24.03 -19.66
N ILE A 10 6.55 -23.79 -18.39
CA ILE A 10 5.56 -24.58 -17.63
C ILE A 10 4.15 -24.22 -18.12
N LEU A 11 3.83 -22.93 -18.25
CA LEU A 11 2.55 -22.47 -18.81
C LEU A 11 2.32 -23.05 -20.20
N GLN A 12 3.34 -22.97 -21.07
CA GLN A 12 3.24 -23.50 -22.44
C GLN A 12 2.97 -25.01 -22.44
N ARG A 13 3.65 -25.79 -21.58
CA ARG A 13 3.46 -27.24 -21.50
C ARG A 13 2.07 -27.61 -20.98
N ILE A 14 1.57 -26.92 -19.96
CA ILE A 14 0.26 -27.20 -19.36
C ILE A 14 -0.87 -26.78 -20.29
N ASN A 15 -0.73 -25.66 -21.01
CA ASN A 15 -1.75 -25.21 -21.95
C ASN A 15 -1.81 -26.12 -23.20
N ASN A 16 -0.66 -26.64 -23.64
CA ASN A 16 -0.59 -27.63 -24.72
C ASN A 16 -1.12 -29.03 -24.30
N TYR A 17 -1.26 -29.28 -23.00
CA TYR A 17 -1.88 -30.51 -22.50
C TYR A 17 -3.39 -30.46 -22.76
N GLN A 18 -3.84 -31.21 -23.77
CA GLN A 18 -5.23 -31.23 -24.25
C GLN A 18 -6.17 -32.01 -23.30
N ALA A 19 -6.32 -31.54 -22.07
CA ALA A 19 -7.42 -31.98 -21.21
C ALA A 19 -8.76 -31.47 -21.79
N LEU A 20 -9.76 -32.35 -21.83
CA LEU A 20 -11.11 -32.00 -22.32
C LEU A 20 -11.85 -31.09 -21.34
N ASP A 21 -11.55 -31.17 -20.05
CA ASP A 21 -12.24 -30.42 -19.01
C ASP A 21 -11.94 -28.93 -19.11
N LYS A 22 -13.00 -28.14 -19.23
CA LYS A 22 -12.95 -26.68 -19.32
C LYS A 22 -13.53 -26.03 -18.07
N VAL A 23 -13.06 -24.82 -17.80
CA VAL A 23 -13.60 -23.93 -16.77
C VAL A 23 -13.69 -22.53 -17.32
N ILE A 24 -14.69 -21.77 -16.88
CA ILE A 24 -14.92 -20.39 -17.30
C ILE A 24 -14.40 -19.45 -16.20
N LEU A 25 -13.49 -18.55 -16.56
CA LEU A 25 -13.14 -17.40 -15.76
C LEU A 25 -13.98 -16.22 -16.25
N SER A 26 -14.75 -15.61 -15.35
CA SER A 26 -15.56 -14.43 -15.64
C SER A 26 -15.03 -13.26 -14.84
N ILE A 27 -14.60 -12.22 -15.55
CA ILE A 27 -14.04 -10.99 -14.97
C ILE A 27 -14.93 -9.84 -15.38
N ASN A 28 -15.63 -9.20 -14.43
CA ASN A 28 -16.60 -8.15 -14.74
C ASN A 28 -17.60 -8.54 -15.86
N ASN A 29 -18.09 -9.79 -15.83
CA ASN A 29 -18.96 -10.40 -16.84
C ASN A 29 -18.32 -10.70 -18.22
N VAL A 30 -17.02 -10.51 -18.38
CA VAL A 30 -16.28 -10.96 -19.56
C VAL A 30 -15.76 -12.38 -19.33
N GLU A 31 -16.22 -13.32 -20.16
CA GLU A 31 -15.87 -14.73 -20.03
C GLU A 31 -14.62 -15.11 -20.83
N ILE A 32 -13.77 -15.92 -20.19
CA ILE A 32 -12.54 -16.51 -20.73
C ILE A 32 -12.58 -18.01 -20.44
N THR A 33 -12.49 -18.83 -21.48
CA THR A 33 -12.51 -20.29 -21.34
C THR A 33 -11.10 -20.84 -21.24
N LEU A 34 -10.82 -21.56 -20.15
CA LEU A 34 -9.53 -22.16 -19.85
C LEU A 34 -9.66 -23.69 -19.77
N THR A 35 -8.55 -24.41 -19.96
CA THR A 35 -8.50 -25.82 -19.52
C THR A 35 -8.46 -25.86 -17.99
N LYS A 36 -9.18 -26.81 -17.40
CA LYS A 36 -9.27 -26.92 -15.94
C LYS A 36 -7.92 -27.20 -15.31
N SER A 37 -7.10 -28.06 -15.94
CA SER A 37 -5.72 -28.34 -15.52
C SER A 37 -4.84 -27.09 -15.51
N PHE A 38 -4.98 -26.23 -16.53
CA PHE A 38 -4.24 -24.98 -16.59
C PHE A 38 -4.67 -24.03 -15.49
N ALA A 39 -5.97 -23.77 -15.35
CA ALA A 39 -6.49 -22.86 -14.34
C ALA A 39 -6.07 -23.28 -12.91
N VAL A 40 -6.18 -24.57 -12.59
CA VAL A 40 -5.76 -25.13 -11.30
C VAL A 40 -4.26 -25.02 -11.08
N ALA A 41 -3.43 -25.14 -12.11
CA ALA A 41 -1.97 -25.11 -11.94
C ALA A 41 -1.41 -23.70 -11.71
N ILE A 42 -2.07 -22.67 -12.23
CA ILE A 42 -1.51 -21.30 -12.29
C ILE A 42 -2.14 -20.34 -11.29
N SER A 43 -3.27 -20.71 -10.71
CA SER A 43 -4.04 -19.87 -9.78
C SER A 43 -4.34 -20.65 -8.51
N GLN A 44 -3.86 -20.12 -7.39
CA GLN A 44 -4.15 -20.69 -6.08
C GLN A 44 -5.65 -20.60 -5.75
N THR A 45 -6.35 -19.57 -6.23
CA THR A 45 -7.80 -19.44 -6.10
C THR A 45 -8.53 -20.57 -6.82
N PHE A 46 -8.17 -20.88 -8.07
CA PHE A 46 -8.75 -22.02 -8.80
C PHE A 46 -8.46 -23.35 -8.11
N TYR A 47 -7.23 -23.58 -7.66
CA TYR A 47 -6.86 -24.79 -6.93
C TYR A 47 -7.68 -24.95 -5.64
N SER A 48 -7.78 -23.89 -4.84
CA SER A 48 -8.53 -23.92 -3.58
C SER A 48 -10.00 -24.20 -3.80
N GLN A 49 -10.62 -23.60 -4.82
CA GLN A 49 -12.02 -23.88 -5.15
C GLN A 49 -12.20 -25.29 -5.73
N TYR A 50 -11.26 -25.78 -6.53
CA TYR A 50 -11.28 -27.15 -7.04
C TYR A 50 -11.21 -28.21 -5.93
N LEU A 51 -10.43 -27.95 -4.86
CA LEU A 51 -10.38 -28.84 -3.69
C LEU A 51 -11.71 -28.92 -2.94
N LEU A 52 -12.50 -27.84 -2.95
CA LEU A 52 -13.83 -27.79 -2.34
C LEU A 52 -14.90 -28.42 -3.22
N ASP A 53 -14.88 -28.11 -4.52
CA ASP A 53 -15.78 -28.65 -5.53
C ASP A 53 -15.01 -29.01 -6.81
N ASN A 54 -14.80 -30.31 -6.99
CA ASN A 54 -14.10 -30.85 -8.15
C ASN A 54 -14.89 -30.68 -9.47
N ASN A 55 -16.17 -30.31 -9.42
CA ASN A 55 -17.03 -30.05 -10.57
C ASN A 55 -17.13 -28.57 -10.92
N ILE A 56 -16.31 -27.71 -10.29
CA ILE A 56 -16.35 -26.28 -10.59
C ILE A 56 -16.22 -26.01 -12.09
N ALA A 57 -17.22 -25.31 -12.62
CA ALA A 57 -17.34 -24.98 -14.04
C ALA A 57 -17.07 -23.50 -14.32
N LYS A 58 -17.19 -22.64 -13.30
CA LYS A 58 -17.05 -21.20 -13.44
C LYS A 58 -16.52 -20.56 -12.16
N ILE A 59 -15.62 -19.59 -12.30
CA ILE A 59 -15.20 -18.66 -11.25
C ILE A 59 -15.50 -17.24 -11.72
N ASP A 60 -16.15 -16.47 -10.87
CA ASP A 60 -16.45 -15.06 -11.09
C ASP A 60 -15.57 -14.20 -10.18
N ILE A 61 -14.92 -13.19 -10.78
CA ILE A 61 -14.18 -12.17 -10.06
C ILE A 61 -14.62 -10.78 -10.51
N LEU A 62 -14.55 -9.83 -9.56
CA LEU A 62 -14.78 -8.42 -9.82
C LEU A 62 -13.49 -7.67 -9.50
N THR A 63 -12.96 -6.95 -10.48
CA THR A 63 -11.70 -6.21 -10.37
C THR A 63 -11.84 -4.88 -11.07
N ASP A 64 -11.29 -3.81 -10.51
CA ASP A 64 -11.29 -2.51 -11.19
C ASP A 64 -10.32 -2.58 -12.39
N ILE A 65 -10.86 -2.52 -13.61
CA ILE A 65 -10.11 -2.60 -14.86
C ILE A 65 -10.27 -1.29 -15.59
N LYS A 66 -9.15 -0.61 -15.82
CA LYS A 66 -9.12 0.72 -16.44
C LYS A 66 -9.10 0.63 -17.96
N SER A 67 -8.37 -0.34 -18.52
CA SER A 67 -8.25 -0.53 -19.96
C SER A 67 -9.10 -1.71 -20.43
N PRO A 68 -10.07 -1.51 -21.33
CA PRO A 68 -10.80 -2.61 -21.97
C PRO A 68 -9.88 -3.55 -22.76
N GLU A 69 -8.72 -3.08 -23.22
CA GLU A 69 -7.75 -3.91 -23.95
C GLU A 69 -7.11 -4.97 -23.05
N THR A 70 -7.12 -4.78 -21.73
CA THR A 70 -6.64 -5.76 -20.75
C THR A 70 -7.30 -7.11 -20.94
N TYR A 71 -8.59 -7.18 -21.27
CA TYR A 71 -9.28 -8.47 -21.50
C TYR A 71 -8.73 -9.20 -22.74
N ASN A 72 -8.35 -8.48 -23.79
CA ASN A 72 -7.77 -9.07 -24.99
C ASN A 72 -6.37 -9.59 -24.70
N VAL A 73 -5.55 -8.80 -24.00
CA VAL A 73 -4.21 -9.23 -23.57
C VAL A 73 -4.30 -10.43 -22.64
N LEU A 74 -5.24 -10.44 -21.70
CA LEU A 74 -5.43 -11.58 -20.80
C LEU A 74 -5.85 -12.85 -21.56
N LYS A 75 -6.72 -12.75 -22.57
CA LYS A 75 -7.04 -13.87 -23.46
C LYS A 75 -5.83 -14.34 -24.25
N ASP A 76 -5.01 -13.41 -24.75
CA ASP A 76 -3.77 -13.72 -25.44
C ASP A 76 -2.82 -14.54 -24.56
N ILE A 77 -2.68 -14.18 -23.28
CA ILE A 77 -1.86 -14.89 -22.29
C ILE A 77 -2.48 -16.26 -21.94
N LEU A 78 -3.72 -16.27 -21.46
CA LEU A 78 -4.30 -17.45 -20.81
C LEU A 78 -4.92 -18.44 -21.80
N GLN A 79 -5.54 -17.96 -22.87
CA GLN A 79 -6.29 -18.79 -23.81
C GLN A 79 -5.49 -19.09 -25.08
N TYR A 80 -4.82 -18.10 -25.65
CA TYR A 80 -4.12 -18.25 -26.94
C TYR A 80 -2.63 -18.56 -26.79
N ASN A 81 -2.09 -18.53 -25.57
CA ASN A 81 -0.68 -18.83 -25.28
C ASN A 81 0.29 -18.00 -26.15
N LYS A 82 -0.07 -16.74 -26.43
CA LYS A 82 0.82 -15.86 -27.19
C LYS A 82 2.08 -15.60 -26.40
N THR A 83 3.22 -15.78 -27.04
CA THR A 83 4.53 -15.55 -26.43
C THR A 83 4.89 -14.08 -26.39
N ASP A 84 4.28 -13.26 -27.24
CA ASP A 84 4.57 -11.84 -27.37
C ASP A 84 3.28 -11.06 -27.15
N ILE A 85 3.28 -10.19 -26.14
CA ILE A 85 2.16 -9.32 -25.81
C ILE A 85 2.64 -7.87 -25.81
N GLU A 86 1.80 -6.99 -26.35
CA GLU A 86 2.02 -5.54 -26.25
C GLU A 86 1.25 -5.00 -25.06
N CYS A 87 1.96 -4.38 -24.12
CA CYS A 87 1.35 -3.82 -22.93
C CYS A 87 1.84 -2.40 -22.68
N ASP A 88 0.95 -1.53 -22.22
CA ASP A 88 1.33 -0.30 -21.54
C ASP A 88 1.29 -0.50 -20.02
N GLU A 89 1.64 0.54 -19.27
CA GLU A 89 1.64 0.50 -17.80
C GLU A 89 0.24 0.28 -17.22
N THR A 90 -0.80 0.82 -17.87
CA THR A 90 -2.21 0.65 -17.46
C THR A 90 -2.63 -0.80 -17.55
N ILE A 91 -2.36 -1.46 -18.68
CA ILE A 91 -2.64 -2.87 -18.90
C ILE A 91 -1.85 -3.72 -17.91
N LEU A 92 -0.57 -3.43 -17.69
CA LEU A 92 0.25 -4.17 -16.72
C LEU A 92 -0.30 -4.04 -15.29
N LYS A 93 -0.78 -2.86 -14.90
CA LYS A 93 -1.40 -2.63 -13.60
C LYS A 93 -2.75 -3.36 -13.47
N ASP A 94 -3.59 -3.34 -14.50
CA ASP A 94 -4.83 -4.11 -14.50
C ASP A 94 -4.55 -5.63 -14.39
N LEU A 95 -3.55 -6.14 -15.14
CA LEU A 95 -3.10 -7.53 -15.06
C LEU A 95 -2.56 -7.88 -13.66
N PHE A 96 -1.84 -6.95 -13.01
CA PHE A 96 -1.40 -7.10 -11.64
C PHE A 96 -2.58 -7.28 -10.67
N HIS A 97 -3.61 -6.43 -10.76
CA HIS A 97 -4.78 -6.54 -9.90
C HIS A 97 -5.55 -7.86 -10.11
N ILE A 98 -5.72 -8.28 -11.37
CA ILE A 98 -6.29 -9.60 -11.70
C ILE A 98 -5.42 -10.72 -11.11
N GLY A 99 -4.10 -10.59 -11.23
CA GLY A 99 -3.14 -11.53 -10.69
C GLY A 99 -3.19 -11.65 -9.17
N ILE A 100 -3.39 -10.54 -8.44
CA ILE A 100 -3.59 -10.57 -6.98
C ILE A 100 -4.89 -11.28 -6.64
N THR A 101 -6.00 -10.93 -7.29
CA THR A 101 -7.32 -11.52 -7.01
C THR A 101 -7.38 -13.02 -7.29
N LEU A 102 -6.69 -13.48 -8.34
CA LEU A 102 -6.62 -14.91 -8.69
C LEU A 102 -5.43 -15.63 -8.07
N GLU A 103 -4.60 -14.92 -7.28
CA GLU A 103 -3.36 -15.45 -6.72
C GLU A 103 -2.47 -16.11 -7.81
N MET A 104 -2.26 -15.39 -8.92
CA MET A 104 -1.46 -15.78 -10.08
C MET A 104 -0.14 -15.01 -10.12
N HIS A 105 0.94 -15.64 -9.68
CA HIS A 105 2.26 -15.02 -9.59
C HIS A 105 2.81 -14.58 -10.96
N GLU A 106 2.49 -15.30 -12.03
CA GLU A 106 2.94 -14.96 -13.37
C GLU A 106 2.41 -13.62 -13.84
N LEU A 107 1.15 -13.29 -13.53
CA LEU A 107 0.55 -12.00 -13.88
C LEU A 107 1.10 -10.88 -13.00
N THR A 108 1.24 -11.10 -11.69
CA THR A 108 1.74 -10.06 -10.79
C THR A 108 3.21 -9.72 -11.07
N ASN A 109 4.02 -10.71 -11.48
CA ASN A 109 5.41 -10.51 -11.83
C ASN A 109 5.63 -9.67 -13.10
N LEU A 110 4.67 -9.62 -14.04
CA LEU A 110 4.80 -8.80 -15.24
C LEU A 110 4.91 -7.31 -14.90
N TYR A 111 4.01 -6.82 -14.05
CA TYR A 111 4.06 -5.43 -13.59
C TYR A 111 5.33 -5.17 -12.78
N LYS A 112 5.71 -6.10 -11.90
CA LYS A 112 6.95 -5.99 -11.12
C LYS A 112 8.18 -5.81 -12.02
N MET A 113 8.41 -6.74 -12.93
CA MET A 113 9.63 -6.80 -13.75
C MET A 113 9.72 -5.66 -14.78
N HIS A 114 8.58 -5.24 -15.34
CA HIS A 114 8.58 -4.26 -16.42
C HIS A 114 8.41 -2.81 -15.95
N VAL A 115 7.84 -2.60 -14.76
CA VAL A 115 7.55 -1.28 -14.19
C VAL A 115 8.30 -1.08 -12.89
N ILE A 116 7.99 -1.87 -11.85
CA ILE A 116 8.45 -1.62 -10.47
C ILE A 116 9.97 -1.77 -10.32
N ASP A 117 10.57 -2.85 -10.82
CA ASP A 117 12.01 -3.13 -10.67
C ASP A 117 12.89 -2.09 -11.39
N LYS A 118 12.30 -1.27 -12.26
CA LYS A 118 12.99 -0.17 -12.96
C LYS A 118 12.82 1.17 -12.26
N MET A 119 11.88 1.28 -11.32
CA MET A 119 11.63 2.49 -10.55
C MET A 119 12.62 2.61 -9.40
N LYS A 120 13.00 3.86 -9.11
CA LYS A 120 13.67 4.22 -7.85
C LYS A 120 12.67 4.95 -6.99
N ILE A 121 12.69 4.69 -5.69
CA ILE A 121 11.79 5.35 -4.74
C ILE A 121 12.05 6.87 -4.80
N ASP A 122 10.97 7.62 -5.02
CA ASP A 122 10.95 9.08 -5.01
C ASP A 122 9.65 9.62 -4.37
N ASN A 123 9.54 10.93 -4.24
CA ASN A 123 8.39 11.58 -3.58
C ASN A 123 7.05 11.38 -4.32
N ASN A 124 7.09 11.09 -5.62
CA ASN A 124 5.88 10.92 -6.43
C ASN A 124 5.37 9.47 -6.40
N ASN A 125 6.29 8.51 -6.30
CA ASN A 125 5.99 7.08 -6.42
C ASN A 125 6.06 6.29 -5.10
N CYS A 126 6.64 6.84 -4.02
CA CYS A 126 6.87 6.08 -2.77
C CYS A 126 5.59 5.49 -2.18
N VAL A 127 4.46 6.22 -2.26
CA VAL A 127 3.16 5.75 -1.77
C VAL A 127 2.59 4.63 -2.65
N ASP A 128 2.72 4.77 -3.97
CA ASP A 128 2.26 3.77 -4.94
C ASP A 128 3.12 2.48 -4.85
N LEU A 129 4.43 2.62 -4.61
CA LEU A 129 5.35 1.52 -4.35
C LEU A 129 5.05 0.82 -3.02
N LEU A 130 4.76 1.57 -1.96
CA LEU A 130 4.36 0.99 -0.68
C LEU A 130 3.10 0.15 -0.83
N GLU A 131 2.08 0.65 -1.53
CA GLU A 131 0.85 -0.10 -1.81
C GLU A 131 1.17 -1.40 -2.58
N PHE A 132 1.99 -1.31 -3.63
CA PHE A 132 2.40 -2.48 -4.41
C PHE A 132 3.12 -3.53 -3.55
N TYR A 133 4.11 -3.11 -2.76
CA TYR A 133 4.87 -4.03 -1.92
C TYR A 133 4.05 -4.64 -0.79
N TYR A 134 3.05 -3.90 -0.30
CA TYR A 134 2.06 -4.41 0.63
C TYR A 134 1.22 -5.52 -0.01
N ASP A 135 0.72 -5.31 -1.23
CA ASP A 135 -0.09 -6.30 -1.97
C ASP A 135 0.66 -7.62 -2.22
N ILE A 136 1.96 -7.55 -2.51
CA ILE A 136 2.81 -8.74 -2.70
C ILE A 136 3.48 -9.25 -1.41
N SER A 137 3.14 -8.68 -0.25
CA SER A 137 3.67 -9.06 1.07
C SER A 137 5.22 -9.02 1.17
N SER A 138 5.86 -8.05 0.50
CA SER A 138 7.31 -7.92 0.42
C SER A 138 7.89 -7.07 1.56
N GLN A 139 8.08 -7.68 2.74
CA GLN A 139 8.47 -6.98 3.98
C GLN A 139 9.73 -6.10 3.88
N GLU A 140 10.79 -6.56 3.21
CA GLU A 140 12.04 -5.79 3.10
C GLU A 140 11.82 -4.46 2.36
N ASN A 141 11.13 -4.52 1.22
CA ASN A 141 10.80 -3.34 0.41
C ASN A 141 9.77 -2.43 1.12
N ILE A 142 8.84 -3.00 1.90
CA ILE A 142 7.91 -2.22 2.73
C ILE A 142 8.69 -1.37 3.73
N ILE A 143 9.68 -1.95 4.43
CA ILE A 143 10.51 -1.23 5.40
C ILE A 143 11.31 -0.11 4.72
N GLU A 144 11.86 -0.37 3.54
CA GLU A 144 12.57 0.66 2.76
C GLU A 144 11.64 1.83 2.37
N CYS A 145 10.44 1.53 1.87
CA CYS A 145 9.44 2.54 1.56
C CYS A 145 9.00 3.32 2.80
N ILE A 146 8.82 2.67 3.95
CA ILE A 146 8.47 3.33 5.21
C ILE A 146 9.55 4.33 5.61
N LYS A 147 10.84 3.94 5.56
CA LYS A 147 11.95 4.85 5.88
C LYS A 147 11.99 6.06 4.95
N TYR A 148 11.83 5.82 3.64
CA TYR A 148 11.76 6.90 2.66
C TYR A 148 10.59 7.85 2.94
N ILE A 149 9.40 7.29 3.21
CA ILE A 149 8.19 8.08 3.50
C ILE A 149 8.34 8.87 4.78
N SER A 150 8.89 8.28 5.85
CA SER A 150 9.14 8.98 7.10
C SER A 150 10.11 10.16 6.90
N SER A 151 11.22 9.95 6.18
CA SER A 151 12.23 10.99 5.94
C SER A 151 11.78 12.13 5.04
N HIS A 152 10.80 11.90 4.17
CA HIS A 152 10.26 12.90 3.24
C HIS A 152 8.79 13.23 3.50
N PHE A 153 8.27 12.95 4.70
CA PHE A 153 6.83 13.01 5.00
C PHE A 153 6.22 14.39 4.71
N TYR A 154 6.99 15.48 4.85
CA TYR A 154 6.53 16.84 4.54
C TYR A 154 6.40 17.17 3.05
N GLU A 155 7.05 16.39 2.17
CA GLU A 155 7.04 16.60 0.70
C GLU A 155 6.05 15.69 -0.01
N ILE A 156 5.67 14.59 0.64
CA ILE A 156 4.80 13.57 0.04
C ILE A 156 3.36 14.06 0.02
N ASP A 157 2.63 13.65 -1.02
CA ASP A 157 1.20 13.91 -1.13
C ASP A 157 0.43 13.17 -0.02
N SER A 158 0.05 13.92 1.00
CA SER A 158 -0.74 13.42 2.13
C SER A 158 -2.08 12.82 1.70
N ASN A 159 -2.66 13.28 0.59
CA ASN A 159 -3.93 12.74 0.10
C ASN A 159 -3.76 11.33 -0.45
N LYS A 160 -2.64 11.05 -1.16
CA LYS A 160 -2.34 9.68 -1.62
C LYS A 160 -2.19 8.72 -0.44
N LEU A 161 -1.39 9.10 0.57
CA LEU A 161 -1.18 8.26 1.75
C LEU A 161 -2.49 8.03 2.51
N LYS A 162 -3.33 9.06 2.59
CA LYS A 162 -4.65 8.98 3.21
C LYS A 162 -5.58 8.00 2.48
N LEU A 163 -5.60 8.00 1.15
CA LEU A 163 -6.42 7.07 0.36
C LEU A 163 -6.08 5.60 0.62
N ILE A 164 -4.79 5.28 0.76
CA ILE A 164 -4.34 3.90 0.99
C ILE A 164 -4.26 3.51 2.48
N SER A 165 -4.42 4.47 3.40
CA SER A 165 -4.28 4.25 4.85
C SER A 165 -5.18 3.14 5.38
N ASN A 166 -6.42 3.06 4.90
CA ASN A 166 -7.38 2.03 5.27
C ASN A 166 -6.95 0.62 4.84
N LYS A 167 -6.20 0.52 3.75
CA LYS A 167 -5.68 -0.74 3.20
C LYS A 167 -4.41 -1.19 3.93
N LEU A 168 -3.48 -0.26 4.19
CA LEU A 168 -2.23 -0.53 4.90
C LEU A 168 -2.44 -0.93 6.36
N GLY A 169 -3.52 -0.44 6.97
CA GLY A 169 -3.84 -0.70 8.36
C GLY A 169 -2.95 0.05 9.35
N THR A 170 -3.20 -0.19 10.63
CA THR A 170 -2.60 0.55 11.74
C THR A 170 -1.10 0.29 11.87
N ASP A 171 -0.64 -0.94 11.63
CA ASP A 171 0.74 -1.35 11.89
C ASP A 171 1.76 -0.62 11.01
N ILE A 172 1.44 -0.46 9.72
CA ILE A 172 2.31 0.24 8.76
C ILE A 172 2.34 1.74 9.08
N LEU A 173 1.19 2.34 9.33
CA LEU A 173 1.10 3.77 9.68
C LEU A 173 1.81 4.05 11.01
N GLN A 174 1.68 3.16 11.98
CA GLN A 174 2.39 3.22 13.25
C GLN A 174 3.91 3.19 13.02
N GLN A 175 4.42 2.32 12.15
CA GLN A 175 5.85 2.29 11.80
C GLN A 175 6.32 3.59 11.15
N ILE A 176 5.51 4.18 10.26
CA ILE A 176 5.83 5.47 9.64
C ILE A 176 5.95 6.57 10.70
N PHE A 177 4.96 6.68 11.60
CA PHE A 177 4.92 7.76 12.60
C PHE A 177 5.84 7.55 13.81
N SER A 178 6.21 6.30 14.09
CA SER A 178 7.15 5.97 15.17
C SER A 178 8.62 5.93 14.72
N SER A 179 8.86 6.07 13.41
CA SER A 179 10.20 6.09 12.83
C SER A 179 11.05 7.25 13.36
N ASN A 180 12.32 6.94 13.64
CA ASN A 180 13.31 7.95 14.05
C ASN A 180 13.70 8.88 12.90
N GLU A 181 13.39 8.49 11.66
CA GLU A 181 13.67 9.27 10.45
C GLU A 181 12.51 10.21 10.11
N LEU A 182 11.44 10.26 10.90
CA LEU A 182 10.25 11.04 10.59
C LEU A 182 10.56 12.56 10.58
N VAL A 183 10.35 13.22 9.43
CA VAL A 183 10.53 14.67 9.24
C VAL A 183 9.22 15.33 8.80
N PHE A 184 8.76 16.31 9.58
CA PHE A 184 7.54 17.08 9.31
C PHE A 184 7.74 18.56 9.65
N LYS A 185 6.79 19.40 9.19
CA LYS A 185 6.85 20.86 9.38
C LYS A 185 6.71 21.24 10.86
N ASP A 186 5.65 20.76 11.48
CA ASP A 186 5.29 21.02 12.86
C ASP A 186 4.36 19.92 13.38
N GLU A 187 4.32 19.76 14.70
CA GLU A 187 3.49 18.73 15.36
C GLU A 187 2.00 18.95 15.06
N ASP A 188 1.59 20.20 14.82
CA ASP A 188 0.22 20.53 14.44
C ASP A 188 -0.17 19.89 13.10
N SER A 189 0.74 19.87 12.13
CA SER A 189 0.55 19.25 10.82
C SER A 189 0.39 17.73 10.94
N LEU A 190 1.22 17.08 11.78
CA LEU A 190 1.11 15.65 12.06
C LEU A 190 -0.21 15.34 12.77
N ALA A 191 -0.56 16.10 13.81
CA ALA A 191 -1.79 15.92 14.56
C ALA A 191 -3.03 16.07 13.67
N ASN A 192 -3.09 17.10 12.82
CA ASN A 192 -4.19 17.29 11.89
C ASN A 192 -4.30 16.12 10.88
N PHE A 193 -3.17 15.60 10.40
CA PHE A 193 -3.16 14.45 9.51
C PHE A 193 -3.72 13.20 10.21
N VAL A 194 -3.22 12.86 11.40
CA VAL A 194 -3.68 11.71 12.19
C VAL A 194 -5.16 11.84 12.53
N ILE A 195 -5.61 13.02 13.00
CA ILE A 195 -7.03 13.30 13.25
C ILE A 195 -7.88 13.06 11.98
N SER A 196 -7.38 13.47 10.83
CA SER A 196 -8.11 13.28 9.57
C SER A 196 -8.25 11.81 9.18
N LEU A 197 -7.27 10.97 9.53
CA LEU A 197 -7.33 9.52 9.34
C LEU A 197 -8.33 8.88 10.31
N THR A 198 -8.27 9.27 11.59
CA THR A 198 -9.11 8.67 12.63
C THR A 198 -10.59 9.02 12.48
N LYS A 199 -10.91 10.13 11.82
CA LYS A 199 -12.29 10.50 11.46
C LYS A 199 -12.89 9.60 10.39
N GLU A 200 -12.07 9.03 9.52
CA GLU A 200 -12.52 8.16 8.43
C GLU A 200 -12.56 6.69 8.85
N ASN A 201 -11.72 6.29 9.80
CA ASN A 201 -11.64 4.90 10.23
C ASN A 201 -11.28 4.77 11.72
N GLU A 202 -12.21 4.20 12.48
CA GLU A 202 -12.08 3.96 13.92
C GLU A 202 -10.91 3.04 14.28
N LYS A 203 -10.49 2.14 13.38
CA LYS A 203 -9.35 1.23 13.62
C LYS A 203 -8.01 1.96 13.75
N LEU A 204 -7.97 3.23 13.35
CA LEU A 204 -6.78 4.06 13.36
C LEU A 204 -6.67 4.93 14.62
N TYR A 205 -7.57 4.79 15.61
CA TYR A 205 -7.55 5.59 16.83
C TYR A 205 -6.25 5.49 17.64
N SER A 206 -5.59 4.33 17.64
CA SER A 206 -4.31 4.17 18.33
C SER A 206 -3.20 5.06 17.76
N LEU A 207 -3.33 5.54 16.51
CA LEU A 207 -2.35 6.45 15.92
C LEU A 207 -2.28 7.80 16.64
N ILE A 208 -3.32 8.18 17.39
CA ILE A 208 -3.35 9.38 18.23
C ILE A 208 -2.22 9.36 19.28
N GLU A 209 -1.80 8.18 19.73
CA GLU A 209 -0.71 8.02 20.69
C GLU A 209 0.66 8.48 20.14
N ASN A 210 0.78 8.64 18.82
CA ASN A 210 2.01 9.18 18.21
C ASN A 210 2.13 10.69 18.29
N ILE A 211 1.04 11.40 18.59
CA ILE A 211 0.99 12.86 18.67
C ILE A 211 1.60 13.33 19.99
N HIS A 212 2.54 14.27 19.91
CA HIS A 212 3.11 14.96 21.07
C HIS A 212 2.33 16.22 21.40
N PHE A 213 1.25 16.11 22.17
CA PHE A 213 0.40 17.26 22.50
C PHE A 213 1.13 18.40 23.20
N GLU A 214 2.28 18.15 23.84
CA GLU A 214 3.10 19.20 24.43
C GLU A 214 3.67 20.22 23.41
N PHE A 215 3.74 19.85 22.13
CA PHE A 215 4.19 20.71 21.03
C PHE A 215 3.05 21.19 20.14
N CYS A 216 1.82 20.75 20.40
CA CYS A 216 0.65 21.20 19.66
C CYS A 216 0.16 22.58 20.14
N ASN A 217 -0.45 23.32 19.23
CA ASN A 217 -1.13 24.56 19.57
C ASN A 217 -2.43 24.32 20.36
N GLU A 218 -2.91 25.38 21.01
CA GLU A 218 -4.12 25.32 21.84
C GLU A 218 -5.38 24.93 21.04
N GLN A 219 -5.44 25.25 19.75
CA GLN A 219 -6.60 24.95 18.90
C GLN A 219 -6.76 23.44 18.67
N ILE A 220 -5.65 22.73 18.45
CA ILE A 220 -5.65 21.27 18.29
C ILE A 220 -6.01 20.57 19.59
N ILE A 221 -5.47 21.05 20.71
CA ILE A 221 -5.81 20.50 22.03
C ILE A 221 -7.30 20.70 22.33
N LYS A 222 -7.86 21.87 21.97
CA LYS A 222 -9.30 22.13 22.12
C LYS A 222 -10.14 21.26 21.19
N SER A 223 -9.75 21.11 19.94
CA SER A 223 -10.51 20.34 18.94
C SER A 223 -10.55 18.84 19.28
N MET A 224 -9.54 18.31 19.98
CA MET A 224 -9.58 16.94 20.48
C MET A 224 -10.79 16.67 21.36
N LYS A 225 -11.27 17.66 22.12
CA LYS A 225 -12.45 17.50 22.97
C LYS A 225 -13.72 17.17 22.19
N ASP A 226 -13.80 17.63 20.94
CA ASP A 226 -14.92 17.37 20.03
C ASP A 226 -14.76 16.06 19.24
N ILE A 227 -13.54 15.51 19.19
CA ILE A 227 -13.20 14.28 18.46
C ILE A 227 -13.23 13.06 19.39
N VAL A 228 -13.11 13.26 20.70
CA VAL A 228 -13.11 12.18 21.69
C VAL A 228 -14.48 11.52 21.81
N ASP A 229 -14.49 10.19 21.75
CA ASP A 229 -15.66 9.33 21.93
C ASP A 229 -15.34 8.10 22.79
N SER A 230 -16.31 7.20 22.95
CA SER A 230 -16.15 5.97 23.74
C SER A 230 -15.08 5.01 23.21
N ASN A 231 -14.70 5.13 21.94
CA ASN A 231 -13.81 4.21 21.25
C ASN A 231 -12.36 4.70 21.28
N ASN A 232 -12.15 6.02 21.31
CA ASN A 232 -10.81 6.62 21.22
C ASN A 232 -10.31 7.29 22.52
N TYR A 233 -11.16 7.47 23.54
CA TYR A 233 -10.80 8.23 24.74
C TYR A 233 -9.53 7.72 25.41
N GLN A 234 -9.32 6.40 25.45
CA GLN A 234 -8.15 5.81 26.09
C GLN A 234 -6.86 6.24 25.40
N CYS A 235 -6.84 6.24 24.06
CA CYS A 235 -5.67 6.65 23.26
C CYS A 235 -5.35 8.13 23.49
N VAL A 236 -6.39 8.98 23.50
CA VAL A 236 -6.25 10.42 23.75
C VAL A 236 -5.75 10.69 25.17
N VAL A 237 -6.31 10.01 26.17
CA VAL A 237 -5.89 10.15 27.58
C VAL A 237 -4.45 9.67 27.79
N ASN A 238 -4.07 8.55 27.18
CA ASN A 238 -2.69 8.05 27.21
C ASN A 238 -1.72 9.09 26.66
N SER A 239 -2.00 9.61 25.47
CA SER A 239 -1.16 10.61 24.82
C SER A 239 -1.06 11.91 25.62
N LEU A 240 -2.17 12.41 26.18
CA LEU A 240 -2.16 13.60 27.06
C LEU A 240 -1.39 13.34 28.37
N SER A 241 -1.58 12.17 28.98
CA SER A 241 -0.87 11.76 30.18
C SER A 241 0.65 11.74 29.94
N ASP A 242 1.08 11.12 28.84
CA ASP A 242 2.49 11.05 28.48
C ASP A 242 3.07 12.43 28.17
N SER A 243 2.29 13.29 27.50
CA SER A 243 2.67 14.69 27.23
C SER A 243 2.87 15.49 28.53
N LEU A 244 2.01 15.29 29.53
CA LEU A 244 2.14 15.88 30.86
C LEU A 244 3.37 15.34 31.61
N LEU A 245 3.67 14.04 31.51
CA LEU A 245 4.86 13.45 32.13
C LEU A 245 6.14 14.00 31.50
N ARG A 246 6.21 14.10 30.17
CA ARG A 246 7.36 14.64 29.43
C ARG A 246 7.58 16.13 29.71
N SER A 247 6.52 16.94 29.73
CA SER A 247 6.62 18.38 30.03
C SER A 247 7.14 18.65 31.46
N ARG A 248 6.81 17.77 32.42
CA ARG A 248 7.25 17.88 33.82
C ARG A 248 8.67 17.38 34.08
N ASN A 249 9.27 16.61 33.17
CA ASN A 249 10.63 16.09 33.35
C ASN A 249 11.65 16.96 32.57
N PRO A 250 12.46 17.81 33.23
CA PRO A 250 13.46 18.61 32.57
C PRO A 250 14.65 17.82 32.00
N LYS A 251 14.79 16.54 32.39
CA LYS A 251 15.89 15.65 32.00
C LYS A 251 15.50 14.56 30.99
N SER A 252 14.24 14.50 30.53
CA SER A 252 13.91 13.61 29.41
C SER A 252 14.61 14.15 28.16
N SER A 253 15.55 13.36 27.67
CA SER A 253 16.44 13.66 26.54
C SER A 253 15.72 13.75 25.18
N ASP A 254 14.40 13.61 25.13
CA ASP A 254 13.57 13.82 23.92
C ASP A 254 13.46 15.31 23.53
N ARG A 255 14.11 16.21 24.26
CA ARG A 255 14.05 17.67 24.06
C ARG A 255 14.80 18.20 22.85
N ILE A 256 15.49 17.36 22.07
CA ILE A 256 16.20 17.87 20.90
C ILE A 256 15.27 17.84 19.67
N LEU A 257 14.27 18.72 19.69
CA LEU A 257 13.81 19.37 18.48
C LEU A 257 14.97 20.24 17.98
N ILE A 258 15.78 19.73 17.06
CA ILE A 258 16.70 20.62 16.33
C ILE A 258 15.82 21.44 15.38
N LYS A 259 15.52 22.69 15.75
CA LYS A 259 15.19 23.70 14.74
C LYS A 259 16.44 23.88 13.88
N ALA A 260 16.50 23.24 12.72
CA ALA A 260 17.52 23.57 11.74
C ALA A 260 17.17 24.96 11.19
N ASN A 261 17.76 26.01 11.78
CA ASN A 261 17.83 27.30 11.13
C ASN A 261 18.86 27.16 10.00
N ASN A 262 18.41 26.81 8.79
CA ASN A 262 19.21 27.00 7.59
C ASN A 262 19.31 28.51 7.33
N TYR A 263 20.17 29.19 8.09
CA TYR A 263 20.72 30.47 7.70
C TYR A 263 21.64 30.20 6.52
N PHE A 264 21.11 30.08 5.30
CA PHE A 264 21.71 30.56 4.06
C PHE A 264 20.72 30.29 2.90
N GLU A 265 20.21 31.40 2.37
CA GLU A 265 19.60 31.61 1.04
C GLU A 265 18.18 31.04 0.78
N SER A 266 17.21 31.95 0.93
CA SER A 266 15.83 31.96 0.39
C SER A 266 14.81 30.98 0.98
N GLY A 267 14.04 31.46 1.96
CA GLY A 267 12.76 30.88 2.41
C GLY A 267 12.82 30.34 3.84
N ASN A 268 12.20 31.05 4.79
CA ASN A 268 12.09 30.61 6.17
C ASN A 268 11.16 29.39 6.29
N VAL A 269 11.73 28.18 6.22
CA VAL A 269 11.03 26.95 6.62
C VAL A 269 11.81 26.32 7.78
N CYS A 270 11.22 26.36 8.97
CA CYS A 270 11.73 25.63 10.13
C CYS A 270 11.24 24.18 10.02
N PHE A 271 12.16 23.23 10.00
CA PHE A 271 11.83 21.80 10.07
C PHE A 271 12.02 21.28 11.50
N ILE A 272 11.15 20.36 11.89
CA ILE A 272 11.20 19.67 13.17
C ILE A 272 11.72 18.25 12.95
N TYR A 273 12.83 17.90 13.62
CA TYR A 273 13.36 16.55 13.69
C TYR A 273 12.95 15.89 15.00
N ARG A 274 12.40 14.67 14.93
CA ARG A 274 12.10 13.85 16.11
C ARG A 274 13.29 12.93 16.40
N ILE A 275 14.14 13.31 17.36
CA ILE A 275 15.24 12.44 17.82
C ILE A 275 14.74 11.60 18.99
N ARG A 276 14.49 10.30 18.76
CA ARG A 276 14.34 9.30 19.82
C ARG A 276 15.71 8.72 20.13
N LEU A 277 16.25 9.01 21.31
CA LEU A 277 17.44 8.33 21.83
C LEU A 277 17.00 7.02 22.46
N SER A 278 17.48 5.90 21.90
CA SER A 278 17.27 4.53 22.38
C SER A 278 17.83 4.29 23.78
#